data_AF-A0A178AR63-F1
#
_entry.id   AF-A0A178AR63-F1
#
_cell.length_a   1.000
_cell.length_b   1.000
_cell.length_c   1.000
_cell.angle_alpha   90.00
_cell.angle_beta   90.00
_cell.angle_gamma   90.00
#
_symmetry.space_group_name_H-M   'P 1'
#
loop_
_entity.id
_entity.type
_entity.pdbx_description
1 polymer ?
#
loop_
_entity_poly.entity_id
_entity_poly.type
_entity_poly.pdbx_seq_one_letter_code
_entity_poly.pdbx_strand_id
1 'polypeptide(L)'
;MHFSILAIAFAFIASCTTAQVNQCAGDKSIVGYCETLTYVDRTTSSSNPPTTANCQDTCRGILTDAGDWSVSFVGKPDGYRQVLNHAACGFSMGRAPGQPQDYRFDMHNQDIVDILDEVSKRFAPLHGGRVAAEGTIRCQGFEATWAVEFYR
;
A
#
# COMPACT_ATOMS: atom_id res chain seq x y z
N MET A 1 -33.83 -60.19 15.87
CA MET A 1 -32.67 -59.34 16.20
C MET A 1 -32.38 -58.48 14.98
N HIS A 2 -32.75 -57.20 15.02
CA HIS A 2 -32.62 -56.28 13.88
C HIS A 2 -31.27 -55.54 14.01
N PHE A 3 -30.42 -55.66 12.98
CA PHE A 3 -29.21 -54.86 12.82
C PHE A 3 -29.58 -53.53 12.15
N SER A 4 -29.45 -52.42 12.88
CA SER A 4 -29.53 -51.07 12.31
C SER A 4 -28.12 -50.50 12.23
N ILE A 5 -27.52 -50.57 11.03
CA ILE A 5 -26.30 -49.83 10.68
C ILE A 5 -26.77 -48.50 10.09
N LEU A 6 -26.78 -47.45 10.92
CA LEU A 6 -27.11 -46.10 10.47
C LEU A 6 -25.85 -45.48 9.84
N ALA A 7 -25.99 -45.09 8.59
CA ALA A 7 -24.94 -44.62 7.70
C ALA A 7 -24.24 -43.34 8.19
N ILE A 8 -22.92 -43.34 8.11
CA ILE A 8 -22.04 -42.17 8.23
C ILE A 8 -22.19 -41.35 6.95
N ALA A 9 -22.88 -40.20 7.02
CA ALA A 9 -22.94 -39.25 5.91
C ALA A 9 -21.77 -38.25 6.02
N PHE A 10 -20.91 -38.31 5.01
CA PHE A 10 -19.74 -37.47 4.77
C PHE A 10 -20.06 -35.96 4.86
N ALA A 11 -19.32 -35.25 5.70
CA ALA A 11 -19.25 -33.79 5.67
C ALA A 11 -18.38 -33.32 4.49
N PHE A 12 -19.01 -32.98 3.36
CA PHE A 12 -18.37 -32.17 2.32
C PHE A 12 -18.44 -30.70 2.74
N ILE A 13 -17.45 -30.24 3.52
CA ILE A 13 -17.20 -28.81 3.68
C ILE A 13 -16.60 -28.35 2.35
N ALA A 14 -17.44 -27.77 1.49
CA ALA A 14 -16.98 -27.04 0.32
C ALA A 14 -16.14 -25.85 0.81
N SER A 15 -14.82 -26.00 0.79
CA SER A 15 -13.90 -24.88 0.97
C SER A 15 -14.03 -23.99 -0.26
N CYS A 16 -14.97 -23.03 -0.23
CA CYS A 16 -14.96 -21.89 -1.13
C CYS A 16 -13.68 -21.11 -0.85
N THR A 17 -12.61 -21.41 -1.59
CA THR A 17 -11.47 -20.53 -1.73
C THR A 17 -11.96 -19.29 -2.46
N THR A 18 -12.39 -18.29 -1.71
CA THR A 18 -12.61 -16.96 -2.26
C THR A 18 -11.26 -16.50 -2.81
N ALA A 19 -11.18 -16.32 -4.13
CA ALA A 19 -10.04 -15.64 -4.71
C ALA A 19 -9.92 -14.28 -4.01
N GLN A 20 -8.84 -14.06 -3.26
CA GLN A 20 -8.61 -12.77 -2.60
C GLN A 20 -8.51 -11.71 -3.70
N VAL A 21 -9.45 -10.77 -3.70
CA VAL A 21 -9.41 -9.62 -4.61
C VAL A 21 -8.20 -8.77 -4.23
N ASN A 22 -7.28 -8.56 -5.18
CA ASN A 22 -6.19 -7.60 -5.02
C ASN A 22 -6.76 -6.19 -5.20
N GLN A 23 -7.17 -5.56 -4.10
CA GLN A 23 -7.64 -4.17 -4.02
C GLN A 23 -6.57 -3.19 -4.50
N CYS A 24 -5.29 -3.49 -4.27
CA CYS A 24 -4.19 -2.64 -4.72
C CYS A 24 -3.93 -2.73 -6.24
N ALA A 25 -4.50 -3.72 -6.95
CA ALA A 25 -4.38 -3.77 -8.40
C ALA A 25 -4.92 -2.49 -9.06
N GLY A 26 -5.97 -1.89 -8.49
CA GLY A 26 -6.58 -0.66 -9.00
C GLY A 26 -7.04 -0.77 -10.45
N ASP A 27 -7.18 0.37 -11.12
CA ASP A 27 -7.47 0.46 -12.55
C ASP A 27 -6.23 0.93 -13.31
N LYS A 28 -5.54 -0.01 -13.96
CA LYS A 28 -4.30 0.26 -14.71
C LYS A 28 -4.51 1.08 -15.99
N SER A 29 -5.77 1.36 -16.38
CA SER A 29 -6.05 2.29 -17.49
C SER A 29 -5.95 3.75 -17.06
N ILE A 30 -5.97 4.04 -15.76
CA ILE A 30 -5.82 5.38 -15.21
C ILE A 30 -4.33 5.73 -15.12
N VAL A 31 -3.91 6.70 -15.92
CA VAL A 31 -2.58 7.28 -15.81
C VAL A 31 -2.61 8.35 -14.72
N GLY A 32 -1.93 8.10 -13.60
CA GLY A 32 -1.79 9.08 -12.52
C GLY A 32 -0.84 10.23 -12.87
N TYR A 33 -0.42 10.99 -11.87
CA TYR A 33 0.43 12.17 -12.05
C TYR A 33 1.90 11.92 -11.76
N CYS A 34 2.22 10.71 -11.31
CA CYS A 34 3.51 10.39 -10.75
C CYS A 34 4.20 9.22 -11.46
N GLU A 35 5.52 9.32 -11.55
CA GLU A 35 6.41 8.26 -11.99
C GLU A 35 7.21 7.76 -10.79
N THR A 36 7.00 6.51 -10.37
CA THR A 36 7.82 5.93 -9.30
C THR A 36 9.19 5.54 -9.84
N LEU A 37 10.25 6.06 -9.21
CA LEU A 37 11.62 5.96 -9.72
C LEU A 37 12.39 4.81 -9.08
N THR A 38 12.22 4.61 -7.77
CA THR A 38 12.98 3.60 -7.01
C THR A 38 12.12 2.88 -5.99
N TYR A 39 12.52 1.66 -5.65
CA TYR A 39 11.96 0.84 -4.57
C TYR A 39 13.12 0.24 -3.77
N VAL A 40 13.17 0.52 -2.49
CA VAL A 40 14.16 0.01 -1.54
C VAL A 40 13.43 -0.76 -0.45
N ASP A 41 13.78 -2.03 -0.30
CA ASP A 41 13.21 -2.89 0.74
C ASP A 41 13.69 -2.45 2.12
N ARG A 42 12.75 -2.25 3.04
CA ARG A 42 13.00 -1.87 4.43
C ARG A 42 12.39 -2.86 5.41
N THR A 43 11.83 -3.97 4.92
CA THR A 43 11.00 -4.89 5.71
C THR A 43 11.75 -5.48 6.91
N THR A 44 13.01 -5.86 6.75
CA THR A 44 13.85 -6.40 7.84
C THR A 44 14.36 -5.34 8.82
N SER A 45 14.45 -4.09 8.38
CA SER A 45 14.85 -2.96 9.23
C SER A 45 13.66 -2.27 9.92
N SER A 46 12.43 -2.58 9.49
CA SER A 46 11.21 -2.06 10.10
C SER A 46 10.94 -2.81 11.41
N SER A 47 10.63 -2.07 12.48
CA SER A 47 10.29 -2.65 13.78
C SER A 47 8.96 -3.41 13.76
N ASN A 48 8.03 -3.00 12.90
CA ASN A 48 6.70 -3.60 12.79
C ASN A 48 6.13 -3.46 11.35
N PRO A 49 6.67 -4.16 10.35
CA PRO A 49 6.20 -4.00 8.97
C PRO A 49 4.72 -4.40 8.83
N PRO A 50 3.86 -3.62 8.16
CA PRO A 50 2.47 -4.01 7.91
C PRO A 50 2.38 -5.34 7.14
N THR A 51 1.28 -6.06 7.34
CA THR A 51 0.99 -7.24 6.50
C THR A 51 0.42 -6.79 5.15
N THR A 52 0.50 -7.65 4.14
CA THR A 52 -0.19 -7.41 2.86
C THR A 52 -1.69 -7.18 3.05
N ALA A 53 -2.33 -7.85 4.01
CA ALA A 53 -3.74 -7.61 4.34
C ALA A 53 -3.98 -6.15 4.80
N ASN A 54 -3.08 -5.59 5.62
CA ASN A 54 -3.14 -4.18 5.99
C ASN A 54 -3.03 -3.26 4.75
N CYS A 55 -2.19 -3.62 3.76
CA CYS A 55 -2.05 -2.84 2.54
C CYS A 55 -3.28 -2.95 1.64
N GLN A 56 -3.88 -4.13 1.53
CA GLN A 56 -5.16 -4.31 0.82
C GLN A 56 -6.29 -3.48 1.44
N ASP A 57 -6.37 -3.41 2.78
CA ASP A 57 -7.33 -2.57 3.47
C ASP A 57 -7.08 -1.07 3.23
N THR A 58 -5.81 -0.63 3.24
CA THR A 58 -5.42 0.75 2.89
C THR A 58 -5.83 1.07 1.43
N CYS A 59 -5.52 0.20 0.47
CA CYS A 59 -5.87 0.39 -0.94
C CYS A 59 -7.38 0.52 -1.14
N ARG A 60 -8.18 -0.32 -0.45
CA ARG A 60 -9.64 -0.18 -0.47
C ARG A 60 -10.09 1.19 0.02
N GLY A 61 -9.50 1.69 1.11
CA GLY A 61 -9.81 3.02 1.64
C GLY A 61 -9.51 4.14 0.64
N ILE A 62 -8.31 4.12 0.05
CA ILE A 62 -7.87 5.08 -0.96
C ILE A 62 -8.82 5.07 -2.16
N LEU A 63 -9.17 3.90 -2.70
CA LEU A 63 -10.02 3.80 -3.89
C LEU A 63 -11.49 4.17 -3.65
N THR A 64 -11.93 4.21 -2.38
CA THR A 64 -13.27 4.72 -2.03
C THR A 64 -13.31 6.22 -1.78
N ASP A 65 -12.14 6.86 -1.58
CA ASP A 65 -12.06 8.31 -1.41
C ASP A 65 -12.10 9.00 -2.78
N ALA A 66 -12.79 10.13 -2.85
CA ALA A 66 -12.97 10.87 -4.09
C ALA A 66 -11.94 12.00 -4.20
N GLY A 67 -11.23 12.03 -5.33
CA GLY A 67 -10.28 13.09 -5.65
C GLY A 67 -8.84 12.70 -5.38
N ASP A 68 -7.96 13.70 -5.57
CA ASP A 68 -6.52 13.53 -5.50
C ASP A 68 -6.00 13.87 -4.10
N TRP A 69 -4.93 13.21 -3.69
CA TRP A 69 -4.25 13.53 -2.45
C TRP A 69 -3.18 14.60 -2.69
N SER A 70 -3.39 15.78 -2.11
CA SER A 70 -2.45 16.91 -2.24
C SER A 70 -1.32 16.80 -1.22
N VAL A 71 -0.09 16.64 -1.70
CA VAL A 71 1.13 16.63 -0.90
C VAL A 71 1.66 18.06 -0.85
N SER A 72 1.81 18.61 0.36
CA SER A 72 2.26 19.99 0.57
C SER A 72 3.37 20.07 1.59
N PHE A 73 4.50 20.61 1.14
CA PHE A 73 5.65 20.91 1.98
C PHE A 73 5.76 22.41 2.32
N VAL A 74 4.78 23.21 1.92
CA VAL A 74 4.75 24.66 2.16
C VAL A 74 4.74 24.94 3.67
N GLY A 75 5.75 25.69 4.13
CA GLY A 75 5.93 26.03 5.55
C GLY A 75 6.23 24.83 6.45
N LYS A 76 6.68 23.70 5.89
CA LYS A 76 7.05 22.50 6.66
C LYS A 76 8.56 22.46 6.88
N PRO A 77 9.03 22.06 8.09
CA PRO A 77 10.44 21.95 8.38
C PRO A 77 11.10 20.80 7.61
N ASP A 78 12.43 20.81 7.55
CA ASP A 78 13.21 19.68 7.03
C ASP A 78 12.89 18.39 7.80
N GLY A 79 12.84 17.27 7.08
CA GLY A 79 12.48 15.96 7.63
C GLY A 79 10.98 15.76 7.87
N TYR A 80 10.12 16.76 7.60
CA TYR A 80 8.68 16.56 7.63
C TYR A 80 8.23 15.48 6.64
N ARG A 81 7.34 14.60 7.11
CA ARG A 81 6.64 13.62 6.29
C ARG A 81 5.14 13.88 6.37
N GLN A 82 4.51 14.05 5.21
CA GLN A 82 3.06 14.06 5.12
C GLN A 82 2.57 12.62 5.10
N VAL A 83 1.80 12.21 6.11
CA VAL A 83 1.29 10.85 6.24
C VAL A 83 -0.14 10.81 5.71
N LEU A 84 -0.46 9.77 4.95
CA LEU A 84 -1.83 9.43 4.61
C LEU A 84 -2.51 8.90 5.88
N ASN A 85 -3.41 9.69 6.46
CA ASN A 85 -4.00 9.43 7.76
C ASN A 85 -4.81 8.12 7.79
N HIS A 86 -4.84 7.47 8.96
CA HIS A 86 -5.69 6.31 9.27
C HIS A 86 -5.47 5.04 8.42
N ALA A 87 -4.36 4.94 7.68
CA ALA A 87 -3.98 3.77 6.91
C ALA A 87 -3.24 2.72 7.78
N ALA A 88 -3.69 1.46 7.75
CA ALA A 88 -3.05 0.39 8.53
C ALA A 88 -1.71 -0.06 7.93
N CYS A 89 -1.61 -0.03 6.60
CA CYS A 89 -0.35 0.03 5.87
C CYS A 89 -0.13 1.50 5.56
N GLY A 90 0.71 2.12 6.37
CA GLY A 90 0.97 3.54 6.36
C GLY A 90 1.70 3.96 5.11
N PHE A 91 1.26 5.06 4.51
CA PHE A 91 1.91 5.68 3.35
C PHE A 91 2.29 7.11 3.70
N SER A 92 3.48 7.54 3.33
CA SER A 92 3.90 8.92 3.59
C SER A 92 4.85 9.46 2.55
N MET A 93 4.85 10.79 2.42
CA MET A 93 5.64 11.55 1.47
C MET A 93 6.59 12.49 2.20
N GLY A 94 7.85 12.52 1.77
CA GLY A 94 8.87 13.42 2.26
C GLY A 94 9.51 14.22 1.14
N ARG A 95 10.20 15.30 1.51
CA ARG A 95 10.96 16.10 0.55
C ARG A 95 12.17 15.30 0.05
N ALA A 96 12.41 15.29 -1.26
CA ALA A 96 13.67 14.74 -1.79
C ALA A 96 14.82 15.75 -1.59
N PRO A 97 16.07 15.27 -1.39
CA PRO A 97 17.23 16.16 -1.32
C PRO A 97 17.35 17.07 -2.55
N GLY A 98 17.66 18.35 -2.35
CA GLY A 98 17.85 19.33 -3.43
C GLY A 98 16.56 19.95 -3.99
N GLN A 99 15.38 19.54 -3.52
CA GLN A 99 14.12 20.16 -3.92
C GLN A 99 13.86 21.49 -3.17
N PRO A 100 13.03 22.41 -3.73
CA PRO A 100 12.65 23.65 -3.05
C PRO A 100 12.02 23.39 -1.67
N GLN A 101 12.09 24.39 -0.78
CA GLN A 101 11.47 24.31 0.56
C GLN A 101 9.94 24.46 0.53
N ASP A 102 9.39 25.10 -0.49
CA ASP A 102 7.95 25.35 -0.57
C ASP A 102 7.42 24.89 -1.92
N TYR A 103 6.93 23.65 -1.97
CA TYR A 103 6.22 23.12 -3.12
C TYR A 103 5.10 22.19 -2.68
N ARG A 104 4.21 21.95 -3.63
CA ARG A 104 3.11 21.01 -3.54
C ARG A 104 2.90 20.33 -4.88
N PHE A 105 2.34 19.14 -4.84
CA PHE A 105 1.87 18.41 -6.01
C PHE A 105 0.72 17.52 -5.59
N ASP A 106 -0.08 17.10 -6.55
CA ASP A 106 -1.17 16.18 -6.31
C ASP A 106 -0.76 14.76 -6.73
N MET A 107 -1.31 13.77 -6.05
CA MET A 107 -1.21 12.35 -6.40
C MET A 107 -2.61 11.84 -6.69
N HIS A 108 -2.80 11.19 -7.84
CA HIS A 108 -4.02 10.44 -8.08
C HIS A 108 -4.04 9.22 -7.14
N ASN A 109 -5.22 8.76 -6.74
CA ASN A 109 -5.36 7.57 -5.90
C ASN A 109 -4.66 6.34 -6.50
N GLN A 110 -4.65 6.25 -7.84
CA GLN A 110 -3.95 5.21 -8.60
C GLN A 110 -2.43 5.24 -8.36
N ASP A 111 -1.80 6.42 -8.25
CA ASP A 111 -0.35 6.55 -7.98
C ASP A 111 0.03 5.87 -6.65
N ILE A 112 -0.81 6.04 -5.63
CA ILE A 112 -0.56 5.51 -4.29
C ILE A 112 -0.78 3.99 -4.27
N VAL A 113 -1.89 3.49 -4.82
CA VAL A 113 -2.16 2.05 -4.81
C VAL A 113 -1.20 1.28 -5.71
N ASP A 114 -0.68 1.88 -6.78
CA ASP A 114 0.37 1.28 -7.61
C ASP A 114 1.66 1.05 -6.82
N ILE A 115 2.06 2.01 -5.96
CA ILE A 115 3.19 1.81 -5.06
C ILE A 115 2.91 0.68 -4.07
N LEU A 116 1.74 0.66 -3.43
CA LEU A 116 1.38 -0.37 -2.47
C LEU A 116 1.31 -1.78 -3.09
N ASP A 117 0.80 -1.88 -4.32
CA ASP A 117 0.74 -3.11 -5.12
C ASP A 117 2.16 -3.59 -5.47
N GLU A 118 3.02 -2.70 -5.98
CA GLU A 118 4.39 -3.04 -6.33
C GLU A 118 5.22 -3.44 -5.10
N VAL A 119 5.08 -2.72 -3.98
CA VAL A 119 5.73 -3.08 -2.70
C VAL A 119 5.27 -4.47 -2.24
N SER A 120 3.96 -4.74 -2.31
CA SER A 120 3.39 -6.04 -1.94
C SER A 120 3.93 -7.16 -2.84
N LYS A 121 3.95 -6.96 -4.16
CA LYS A 121 4.45 -7.94 -5.13
C LYS A 121 5.94 -8.24 -4.96
N ARG A 122 6.75 -7.20 -4.76
CA ARG A 122 8.21 -7.33 -4.70
C ARG A 122 8.69 -7.95 -3.39
N PHE A 123 8.14 -7.50 -2.26
CA PHE A 123 8.75 -7.75 -0.96
C PHE A 123 7.97 -8.74 -0.10
N ALA A 124 6.64 -8.83 -0.23
CA ALA A 124 5.86 -9.75 0.61
C ALA A 124 6.28 -11.23 0.48
N PRO A 125 6.59 -11.77 -0.73
CA PRO A 125 7.07 -13.15 -0.87
C PRO A 125 8.40 -13.42 -0.17
N LEU A 126 9.21 -12.38 0.07
CA LEU A 126 10.51 -12.49 0.73
C LEU A 126 10.40 -12.46 2.26
N HIS A 127 9.29 -11.92 2.79
CA HIS A 127 9.14 -11.59 4.22
C HIS A 127 7.84 -12.15 4.83
N GLY A 128 7.37 -13.29 4.34
CA GLY A 128 6.23 -14.00 4.94
C GLY A 128 4.93 -13.20 4.93
N GLY A 129 4.71 -12.38 3.89
CA GLY A 129 3.49 -11.57 3.77
C GLY A 129 3.55 -10.22 4.49
N ARG A 130 4.71 -9.78 4.98
CA ARG A 130 4.93 -8.44 5.55
C ARG A 130 5.71 -7.57 4.58
N VAL A 131 5.51 -6.27 4.65
CA VAL A 131 6.19 -5.31 3.77
C VAL A 131 6.52 -4.02 4.50
N ALA A 132 7.71 -3.49 4.24
CA ALA A 132 8.02 -2.07 4.41
C ALA A 132 9.01 -1.68 3.32
N ALA A 133 8.87 -0.47 2.78
CA ALA A 133 9.71 -0.01 1.69
C ALA A 133 9.78 1.51 1.65
N GLU A 134 10.78 2.03 0.96
CA GLU A 134 10.88 3.45 0.64
C GLU A 134 11.40 3.64 -0.77
N GLY A 135 11.33 4.87 -1.27
CA GLY A 135 11.87 5.17 -2.57
C GLY A 135 11.69 6.63 -2.93
N THR A 136 11.91 6.90 -4.22
CA THR A 136 11.76 8.19 -4.85
C THR A 136 10.69 8.13 -5.93
N ILE A 137 10.04 9.26 -6.14
CA ILE A 137 8.95 9.43 -7.10
C ILE A 137 9.05 10.84 -7.69
N ARG A 138 8.63 10.99 -8.94
CA ARG A 138 8.50 12.28 -9.61
C ARG A 138 7.04 12.57 -9.89
N CYS A 139 6.51 13.67 -9.34
CA CYS A 139 5.13 14.09 -9.52
C CYS A 139 5.10 15.54 -10.00
N GLN A 140 4.45 15.81 -11.12
CA GLN A 140 4.24 17.18 -11.64
C GLN A 140 5.52 18.05 -11.69
N GLY A 141 6.66 17.44 -12.00
CA GLY A 141 7.97 18.11 -12.11
C GLY A 141 8.79 18.20 -10.82
N PHE A 142 8.26 17.76 -9.67
CA PHE A 142 9.00 17.68 -8.42
C PHE A 142 9.38 16.24 -8.10
N GLU A 143 10.57 16.05 -7.52
CA GLU A 143 10.92 14.77 -6.91
C GLU A 143 10.54 14.77 -5.42
N ALA A 144 10.16 13.60 -4.92
CA ALA A 144 9.84 13.40 -3.52
C ALA A 144 10.32 12.01 -3.08
N THR A 145 10.39 11.81 -1.77
CA THR A 145 10.55 10.48 -1.18
C THR A 145 9.20 9.94 -0.75
N TRP A 146 9.01 8.64 -0.85
CA TRP A 146 7.83 7.95 -0.33
C TRP A 146 8.27 6.83 0.62
N ALA A 147 7.40 6.43 1.55
CA ALA A 147 7.59 5.23 2.35
C ALA A 147 6.28 4.51 2.63
N VAL A 148 6.40 3.19 2.74
CA VAL A 148 5.39 2.25 3.21
C VAL A 148 5.90 1.63 4.50
N GLU A 149 5.22 1.93 5.60
CA GLU A 149 5.56 1.43 6.93
C GLU A 149 4.32 1.37 7.82
N PHE A 150 4.46 0.95 9.08
CA PHE A 150 3.32 0.93 9.99
C PHE A 150 3.22 2.27 10.74
N TYR A 151 2.10 2.99 10.57
CA TYR A 151 1.78 4.18 11.36
C TYR A 151 0.64 3.85 12.34
N ARG A 152 0.98 3.31 13.52
CA ARG A 152 0.16 3.40 14.73
C ARG A 152 1.04 3.50 15.96
#